data_AF-A0A3A6QAS1-F1
#
_entry.id   AF-A0A3A6QAS1-F1
#
_cell.length_a   1.000
_cell.length_b   1.000
_cell.length_c   1.000
_cell.angle_alpha   90.00
_cell.angle_beta   90.00
_cell.angle_gamma   90.00
#
_symmetry.space_group_name_H-M   'P 1'
#
loop_
_entity.id
_entity.type
_entity.pdbx_description
1 polymer ?
#
loop_
_entity_poly.entity_id
_entity_poly.type
_entity_poly.pdbx_seq_one_letter_code
_entity_poly.pdbx_strand_id
1 'polypeptide(L)'
;MIDRLEKEVDMLERHLQVLRMVIENEPIGIVKMSNETGYPHHKVRYSLRVLEEENLIEPSSQGAIQTDHTEEFVDDLDNKIDSIVDKLRTMRIDDTAEIEN
;
A
#
# COMPACT_ATOMS: atom_id res chain seq x y z
N MET A 1 11.10 -0.81 17.64
CA MET A 1 10.57 -1.99 16.90
C MET A 1 9.22 -1.64 16.32
N ILE A 2 8.28 -1.14 17.14
CA ILE A 2 7.00 -0.59 16.67
C ILE A 2 7.20 0.59 15.71
N ASP A 3 8.11 1.52 15.97
CA ASP A 3 8.40 2.64 15.05
C ASP A 3 8.88 2.19 13.65
N ARG A 4 9.46 0.98 13.55
CA ARG A 4 9.81 0.41 12.24
C ARG A 4 8.55 -0.04 11.53
N LEU A 5 7.67 -0.76 12.22
CA LEU A 5 6.38 -1.19 11.67
C LEU A 5 5.54 0.00 11.21
N GLU A 6 5.45 1.07 12.01
CA GLU A 6 4.74 2.30 11.63
C GLU A 6 5.29 2.88 10.31
N LYS A 7 6.61 2.95 10.16
CA LYS A 7 7.23 3.40 8.91
C LYS A 7 6.91 2.49 7.72
N GLU A 8 6.86 1.18 7.93
CA GLU A 8 6.46 0.24 6.87
C GLU A 8 4.99 0.46 6.47
N VAL A 9 4.11 0.72 7.45
CA VAL A 9 2.69 1.05 7.19
C VAL A 9 2.55 2.36 6.41
N ASP A 10 3.28 3.43 6.79
CA ASP A 10 3.29 4.71 6.05
C ASP A 10 3.78 4.53 4.60
N MET A 11 4.72 3.61 4.37
CA MET A 11 5.20 3.30 3.03
C MET A 11 4.16 2.54 2.23
N LEU A 12 3.50 1.55 2.83
CA LEU A 12 2.44 0.78 2.21
C LEU A 12 1.23 1.65 1.86
N GLU A 13 0.80 2.54 2.76
CA GLU A 13 -0.28 3.50 2.51
C GLU A 13 -0.01 4.31 1.24
N ARG A 14 1.21 4.86 1.12
CA ARG A 14 1.63 5.58 -0.08
C ARG A 14 1.58 4.69 -1.33
N HIS A 15 2.04 3.45 -1.24
CA HIS A 15 2.03 2.53 -2.38
C HIS A 15 0.60 2.25 -2.85
N LEU A 16 -0.32 1.98 -1.92
CA LEU A 16 -1.74 1.77 -2.22
C LEU A 16 -2.41 3.04 -2.77
N GLN A 17 -2.06 4.23 -2.26
CA GLN A 17 -2.57 5.48 -2.81
C GLN A 17 -2.09 5.70 -4.25
N VAL A 18 -0.83 5.37 -4.56
CA VAL A 18 -0.32 5.43 -5.93
C VAL A 18 -0.99 4.39 -6.83
N LEU A 19 -1.20 3.16 -6.36
CA LEU A 19 -1.93 2.12 -7.10
C LEU A 19 -3.35 2.56 -7.43
N ARG A 20 -4.07 3.13 -6.46
CA ARG A 20 -5.42 3.68 -6.64
C ARG A 20 -5.44 4.75 -7.73
N MET A 21 -4.46 5.64 -7.76
CA MET A 21 -4.35 6.65 -8.82
C MET A 21 -4.20 6.03 -10.21
N VAL A 22 -3.47 4.91 -10.34
CA VAL A 22 -3.34 4.18 -11.60
C VAL A 22 -4.70 3.59 -12.01
N ILE A 23 -5.34 2.83 -11.12
CA ILE A 23 -6.65 2.19 -11.36
C ILE A 23 -7.71 3.22 -11.82
N GLU A 24 -7.74 4.40 -11.18
CA GLU A 24 -8.76 5.42 -11.46
C GLU A 24 -8.46 6.29 -12.69
N ASN A 25 -7.19 6.41 -13.11
CA ASN A 25 -6.77 7.46 -14.06
C ASN A 25 -5.81 6.98 -15.15
N GLU A 26 -5.61 5.68 -15.32
CA GLU A 26 -4.68 5.17 -16.32
C GLU A 26 -5.01 5.62 -17.75
N PRO A 27 -3.99 5.91 -18.58
CA PRO A 27 -2.57 5.99 -18.24
C PRO A 27 -2.23 7.27 -17.45
N ILE A 28 -1.41 7.14 -16.40
CA ILE A 28 -1.03 8.28 -15.54
C ILE A 28 0.48 8.34 -15.22
N GLY A 29 1.06 9.54 -15.37
CA GLY A 29 2.48 9.79 -15.13
C GLY A 29 2.82 10.27 -13.71
N ILE A 30 4.09 10.10 -13.33
CA ILE A 30 4.66 10.50 -12.02
C ILE A 30 4.36 11.96 -11.66
N VAL A 31 4.39 12.87 -12.63
CA VAL A 31 4.18 14.30 -12.37
C VAL A 31 2.74 14.56 -11.89
N LYS A 32 1.76 13.99 -12.58
CA LYS A 32 0.34 14.13 -12.21
C LYS A 32 0.10 13.50 -10.84
N MET A 33 0.59 12.28 -10.60
CA MET A 33 0.46 11.63 -9.29
C MET A 33 1.06 12.45 -8.15
N SER A 34 2.24 13.04 -8.36
CA SER A 34 2.92 13.87 -7.36
C SER A 34 2.09 15.12 -7.01
N ASN A 35 1.46 15.75 -8.00
CA ASN A 35 0.60 16.91 -7.79
C ASN A 35 -0.69 16.54 -7.04
N GLU A 36 -1.34 15.43 -7.41
CA GLU A 36 -2.63 15.02 -6.82
C GLU A 36 -2.47 14.45 -5.40
N THR A 37 -1.39 13.69 -5.15
CA THR A 37 -1.14 13.06 -3.84
C THR A 37 -0.36 13.95 -2.88
N GLY A 38 0.33 14.97 -3.38
CA GLY A 38 1.28 15.78 -2.62
C GLY A 38 2.61 15.07 -2.29
N TYR A 39 2.80 13.81 -2.71
CA TYR A 39 4.06 13.11 -2.47
C TYR A 39 5.18 13.63 -3.37
N PRO A 40 6.43 13.75 -2.88
CA PRO A 40 7.57 14.06 -3.71
C PRO A 40 7.78 13.04 -4.85
N HIS A 41 8.25 13.50 -6.01
CA HIS A 41 8.48 12.64 -7.19
C HIS A 41 9.28 11.37 -6.91
N HIS A 42 10.31 11.43 -6.06
CA HIS A 42 11.13 10.26 -5.73
C HIS A 42 10.35 9.20 -4.94
N LYS A 43 9.40 9.60 -4.09
CA LYS A 43 8.52 8.68 -3.35
C LYS A 43 7.46 8.06 -4.26
N VAL A 44 6.88 8.85 -5.16
CA VAL A 44 5.97 8.34 -6.20
C VAL A 44 6.69 7.33 -7.09
N ARG A 45 7.88 7.69 -7.58
CA ARG A 45 8.71 6.81 -8.40
C ARG A 45 9.04 5.50 -7.67
N TYR A 46 9.43 5.57 -6.41
CA TYR A 46 9.70 4.37 -5.62
C TYR A 46 8.44 3.49 -5.50
N SER A 47 7.27 4.10 -5.33
CA SER A 47 6.00 3.37 -5.27
C SER A 47 5.67 2.67 -6.58
N LEU A 48 5.81 3.36 -7.72
CA LEU A 48 5.60 2.73 -9.03
C LEU A 48 6.53 1.55 -9.25
N ARG A 49 7.81 1.69 -8.87
CA ARG A 49 8.76 0.58 -8.98
C ARG A 49 8.31 -0.64 -8.17
N VAL A 50 7.88 -0.44 -6.93
CA VAL A 50 7.40 -1.55 -6.08
C VAL A 50 6.17 -2.21 -6.70
N LEU A 51 5.21 -1.41 -7.18
CA LEU A 51 4.00 -1.93 -7.82
C LEU A 51 4.30 -2.69 -9.13
N GLU A 52 5.30 -2.24 -9.89
CA GLU A 52 5.79 -2.93 -11.09
C GLU A 52 6.50 -4.24 -10.74
N GLU A 53 7.33 -4.25 -9.69
CA GLU A 53 8.00 -5.48 -9.17
C GLU A 53 6.97 -6.53 -8.70
N GLU A 54 5.83 -6.10 -8.15
CA GLU A 54 4.69 -6.95 -7.77
C GLU A 54 3.75 -7.29 -8.94
N ASN A 55 4.09 -6.86 -10.17
CA ASN A 55 3.31 -7.08 -11.39
C ASN A 55 1.87 -6.53 -11.32
N LEU A 56 1.64 -5.49 -10.52
CA LEU A 56 0.35 -4.79 -10.41
C LEU A 56 0.21 -3.66 -11.42
N ILE A 57 1.33 -3.13 -11.92
CA ILE A 57 1.33 -2.12 -12.96
C ILE A 57 2.42 -2.40 -13.98
N GLU A 58 2.32 -1.79 -15.16
CA GLU A 58 3.37 -1.78 -16.17
C GLU A 58 3.60 -0.37 -16.75
N PRO A 59 4.82 -0.06 -17.24
CA PRO A 59 5.12 1.22 -17.84
C PRO A 59 4.55 1.32 -19.27
N SER A 60 3.93 2.45 -19.59
CA SER A 60 3.56 2.81 -20.97
C SER A 60 4.20 4.14 -21.41
N SER A 61 4.07 4.47 -22.70
CA SER A 61 4.54 5.75 -23.24
C SER A 61 3.84 6.99 -22.64
N GLN A 62 2.63 6.82 -22.08
CA GLN A 62 1.82 7.90 -21.53
C GLN A 62 1.75 7.90 -19.99
N GLY A 63 2.32 6.89 -19.32
CA GLY A 63 2.22 6.71 -17.87
C GLY A 63 2.12 5.25 -17.45
N ALA A 64 1.98 5.00 -16.16
CA ALA A 64 1.69 3.67 -15.65
C ALA A 64 0.24 3.27 -16.00
N ILE A 65 0.07 1.99 -16.32
CA ILE A 65 -1.21 1.31 -16.49
C ILE A 65 -1.23 0.05 -15.61
N GLN A 66 -2.41 -0.42 -15.24
CA GLN A 66 -2.64 -1.61 -14.45
C GLN A 66 -2.42 -2.86 -15.30
N THR A 67 -2.08 -3.97 -14.65
CA THR A 67 -2.05 -5.29 -15.28
C THR A 67 -3.35 -6.06 -15.00
N ASP A 68 -3.54 -7.19 -15.67
CA ASP A 68 -4.65 -8.12 -15.41
C ASP A 68 -4.65 -8.69 -13.97
N HIS A 69 -3.53 -8.61 -13.24
CA HIS A 69 -3.42 -9.09 -11.85
C HIS A 69 -3.91 -8.07 -10.82
N THR A 70 -4.15 -6.83 -11.23
CA THR A 70 -4.49 -5.74 -10.31
C THR A 70 -5.83 -5.97 -9.64
N GLU A 71 -6.83 -6.40 -10.40
CA GLU A 71 -8.18 -6.65 -9.90
C GLU A 71 -8.18 -7.75 -8.83
N GLU A 72 -7.53 -8.89 -9.12
CA GLU A 72 -7.37 -10.00 -8.18
C GLU A 72 -6.66 -9.56 -6.88
N PHE A 73 -5.60 -8.75 -7.00
CA PHE A 73 -4.91 -8.22 -5.82
C PHE A 73 -5.81 -7.35 -4.94
N VAL A 74 -6.62 -6.48 -5.55
CA VAL A 74 -7.52 -5.56 -4.85
C VAL A 74 -8.65 -6.33 -4.17
N ASP A 75 -9.24 -7.31 -4.84
CA ASP A 75 -10.30 -8.16 -4.28
C ASP A 75 -9.81 -8.95 -3.05
N ASP A 76 -8.54 -9.35 -3.05
CA ASP A 76 -7.90 -10.04 -1.93
C ASP A 76 -7.43 -9.10 -0.81
N LEU A 77 -7.27 -7.80 -1.08
CA LEU A 77 -6.58 -6.87 -0.20
C LEU A 77 -7.30 -6.73 1.14
N ASP A 78 -8.63 -6.58 1.12
CA ASP A 78 -9.45 -6.41 2.32
C ASP A 78 -9.30 -7.62 3.26
N ASN A 79 -9.35 -8.83 2.71
CA ASN A 79 -9.17 -10.07 3.46
C ASN A 79 -7.76 -10.17 4.09
N LYS A 80 -6.73 -9.73 3.35
CA LYS A 80 -5.35 -9.70 3.86
C LYS A 80 -5.19 -8.69 5.00
N ILE A 81 -5.80 -7.51 4.87
CA ILE A 81 -5.80 -6.47 5.90
C ILE A 81 -6.50 -6.96 7.17
N ASP A 82 -7.69 -7.55 7.05
CA ASP A 82 -8.44 -8.07 8.19
C ASP A 82 -7.62 -9.13 8.97
N SER A 83 -6.97 -10.05 8.25
CA SER A 83 -6.08 -11.04 8.87
C SER A 83 -4.91 -10.41 9.63
N ILE A 84 -4.33 -9.32 9.11
CA ILE A 84 -3.23 -8.60 9.78
C ILE A 84 -3.76 -7.88 11.02
N VAL A 85 -4.90 -7.19 10.91
CA VAL A 85 -5.53 -6.48 12.03
C VAL A 85 -5.82 -7.43 13.17
N ASP A 86 -6.38 -8.62 12.90
CA ASP A 86 -6.66 -9.61 13.93
C ASP A 86 -5.38 -10.12 14.60
N LYS A 87 -4.32 -10.39 13.84
CA LYS A 87 -3.01 -10.74 14.41
C LYS A 87 -2.48 -9.63 15.31
N LEU A 88 -2.51 -8.38 14.87
CA LEU A 88 -2.06 -7.24 15.68
C LEU A 88 -2.87 -7.08 16.97
N ARG A 89 -4.19 -7.33 16.94
CA ARG A 89 -5.03 -7.31 18.15
C ARG A 89 -4.59 -8.35 19.17
N THR A 90 -4.23 -9.57 18.74
CA THR A 90 -3.75 -10.62 19.65
C THR A 90 -2.37 -10.34 20.27
N MET A 91 -1.59 -9.43 19.70
CA MET A 91 -0.28 -9.02 20.24
C MET A 91 -0.40 -8.02 21.39
N ARG A 92 -1.61 -7.50 21.68
CA ARG A 92 -1.84 -6.59 22.79
C ARG A 92 -1.51 -7.30 24.10
N ILE A 93 -0.62 -6.70 24.87
CA ILE A 93 -0.39 -7.09 26.26
C ILE A 93 -1.46 -6.38 27.07
N ASP A 94 -2.64 -6.99 27.18
CA ASP A 94 -3.61 -6.58 28.20
C ASP A 94 -3.03 -6.99 29.57
N ASP A 95 -3.11 -6.12 30.57
CA ASP A 95 -2.68 -6.35 31.96
C ASP A 95 -3.51 -7.50 32.59
N THR A 96 -3.28 -8.73 32.16
CA THR A 96 -3.70 -9.96 32.86
C THR A 96 -2.64 -10.34 33.88
N ALA A 97 -2.29 -9.34 34.70
CA ALA A 97 -1.69 -9.52 36.00
C ALA A 97 -2.62 -8.95 37.08
N GLU A 98 -3.93 -9.19 36.97
CA GLU A 98 -4.83 -9.09 38.10
C GLU A 98 -5.55 -10.42 38.33
N ILE A 99 -4.93 -11.19 39.22
CA ILE A 99 -5.54 -11.92 40.35
C ILE A 99 -6.68 -12.89 39.99
N GLU A 100 -6.35 -14.18 39.97
CA GLU A 100 -7.13 -15.12 40.77
C GLU A 100 -6.18 -15.86 41.72
N ASN A 101 -6.29 -15.49 43.00
CA ASN A 101 -5.83 -16.24 44.16
C ASN A 101 -6.66 -17.51 44.32
#